data_AF-A0A6B0T8K3-F1
#
_entry.id   AF-A0A6B0T8K3-F1
#
_cell.length_a   1.000
_cell.length_b   1.000
_cell.length_c   1.000
_cell.angle_alpha   90.00
_cell.angle_beta   90.00
_cell.angle_gamma   90.00
#
_symmetry.space_group_name_H-M   'P 1'
#
loop_
_entity.id
_entity.type
_entity.pdbx_description
1 polymer ?
#
loop_
_entity_poly.entity_id
_entity_poly.type
_entity_poly.pdbx_seq_one_letter_code
_entity_poly.pdbx_strand_id
1 'polypeptide(L)'
;MSETVVADFVGRFFAPGIEGDPPTGRILLSQRRLVLAADDYKETIPLSSVFDVKVGQVPPEMAGYFNDTVTVAYRTDDRRGVAAIEGNDTNIDRFATVLFKVLLNGTKALVRHPAKVGGRVVETDVHKARLDVTQGALSFEGCPEPFTVDLRAVVSVERAQRDLGDGTRPVISFRHIDDGTAVTSQVGMSSGRLTNILGRYIRLRYADVKEELEDVELGEEETEVLVAAYSAGPSVSLSKVVDIEPQRLTMLLNGLIDEGLLVDTDEGTKLTAKGRVIVGQRIENVNT
;
A
#
# COMPACT_ATOMS: atom_id res chain seq x y z
N MET A 1 17.19 -3.18 -29.07
CA MET A 1 15.91 -3.62 -28.48
C MET A 1 15.00 -2.41 -28.37
N SER A 2 13.81 -2.47 -28.99
CA SER A 2 12.77 -1.46 -28.83
C SER A 2 12.30 -1.41 -27.38
N GLU A 3 12.03 -0.21 -26.89
CA GLU A 3 11.48 0.01 -25.55
C GLU A 3 10.00 -0.38 -25.53
N THR A 4 9.59 -1.23 -24.59
CA THR A 4 8.20 -1.67 -24.44
C THR A 4 7.39 -0.62 -23.69
N VAL A 5 6.27 -0.20 -24.29
CA VAL A 5 5.27 0.66 -23.66
C VAL A 5 4.39 -0.18 -22.74
N VAL A 6 4.19 0.27 -21.51
CA VAL A 6 3.39 -0.42 -20.48
C VAL A 6 2.12 0.34 -20.10
N ALA A 7 2.01 1.62 -20.45
CA ALA A 7 0.75 2.36 -20.47
C ALA A 7 0.77 3.41 -21.59
N ASP A 8 -0.38 3.58 -22.25
CA ASP A 8 -0.58 4.50 -23.36
C ASP A 8 -2.04 4.96 -23.39
N PHE A 9 -2.26 6.23 -23.09
CA PHE A 9 -3.60 6.80 -23.06
C PHE A 9 -3.57 8.31 -23.34
N VAL A 10 -4.74 8.86 -23.66
CA VAL A 10 -4.94 10.30 -23.79
C VAL A 10 -5.51 10.82 -22.47
N GLY A 11 -4.97 11.94 -21.98
CA GLY A 11 -5.41 12.58 -20.76
C GLY A 11 -4.92 14.01 -20.67
N ARG A 12 -5.42 14.77 -19.69
CA ARG A 12 -4.90 16.09 -19.38
C ARG A 12 -3.71 15.98 -18.45
N PHE A 13 -2.72 16.84 -18.64
CA PHE A 13 -1.56 16.87 -17.78
C PHE A 13 -1.00 18.28 -17.65
N PHE A 14 -0.34 18.51 -16.53
CA PHE A 14 0.54 19.64 -16.31
C PHE A 14 1.98 19.15 -16.25
N ALA A 15 2.90 19.96 -16.77
CA ALA A 15 4.34 19.72 -16.67
C ALA A 15 5.09 21.06 -16.84
N PRO A 16 6.37 21.14 -16.42
CA PRO A 16 7.10 22.40 -16.45
C PRO A 16 7.16 23.02 -17.85
N GLY A 17 6.86 24.31 -17.96
CA GLY A 17 6.82 25.05 -19.22
C GLY A 17 5.46 25.10 -19.90
N ILE A 18 4.44 24.43 -19.35
CA ILE A 18 3.04 24.65 -19.74
C ILE A 18 2.52 25.90 -19.03
N GLU A 19 2.00 26.85 -19.80
CA GLU A 19 1.33 28.05 -19.31
C GLU A 19 -0.17 27.97 -19.63
N GLY A 20 -1.03 28.44 -18.71
CA GLY A 20 -2.48 28.44 -18.91
C GLY A 20 -3.15 27.10 -18.61
N ASP A 21 -4.23 26.79 -19.34
CA ASP A 21 -5.05 25.60 -19.13
C ASP A 21 -4.28 24.31 -19.50
N PRO A 22 -4.26 23.27 -18.63
CA PRO A 22 -3.59 22.02 -18.94
C PRO A 22 -4.09 21.38 -20.24
N PRO A 23 -3.20 21.11 -21.21
CA PRO A 23 -3.58 20.53 -22.49
C PRO A 23 -4.04 19.09 -22.33
N THR A 24 -4.88 18.65 -23.27
CA THR A 24 -5.11 17.23 -23.50
C THR A 24 -4.02 16.69 -24.42
N GLY A 25 -3.39 15.59 -24.04
CA GLY A 25 -2.36 14.97 -24.86
C GLY A 25 -2.15 13.50 -24.53
N ARG A 26 -1.14 12.89 -25.16
CA ARG A 26 -0.81 11.48 -25.00
C ARG A 26 0.20 11.28 -23.88
N ILE A 27 -0.10 10.33 -22.99
CA ILE A 27 0.71 9.94 -21.84
C ILE A 27 1.22 8.52 -22.11
N LEU A 28 2.54 8.39 -22.19
CA LEU A 28 3.22 7.13 -22.47
C LEU A 28 4.14 6.76 -21.33
N LEU A 29 3.93 5.58 -20.74
CA LEU A 29 4.83 5.01 -19.75
C LEU A 29 5.52 3.80 -20.35
N SER A 30 6.83 3.74 -20.18
CA SER A 30 7.67 2.61 -20.54
C SER A 30 8.48 2.16 -19.33
N GLN A 31 9.33 1.14 -19.49
CA GLN A 31 10.22 0.71 -18.40
C GLN A 31 11.31 1.74 -18.03
N ARG A 32 11.58 2.75 -18.86
CA ARG A 32 12.67 3.71 -18.61
C ARG A 32 12.23 5.16 -18.49
N ARG A 33 11.08 5.52 -19.04
CA ARG A 33 10.60 6.91 -19.08
C ARG A 33 9.09 7.04 -19.11
N LEU A 34 8.63 8.15 -18.57
CA LEU A 34 7.30 8.72 -18.75
C LEU A 34 7.40 9.85 -19.78
N VAL A 35 6.51 9.86 -20.78
CA VAL A 35 6.45 10.90 -21.81
C VAL A 35 5.07 11.53 -21.81
N LEU A 36 5.03 12.85 -21.80
CA LEU A 36 3.83 13.67 -21.90
C LEU A 36 3.93 14.46 -23.19
N ALA A 37 2.99 14.26 -24.12
CA ALA A 37 3.05 14.86 -25.46
C ALA A 37 1.71 15.50 -25.85
N ALA A 38 1.75 16.77 -26.24
CA ALA A 38 0.66 17.51 -26.88
C ALA A 38 1.21 18.17 -28.15
N ASP A 39 0.36 18.86 -28.93
CA ASP A 39 0.70 19.37 -30.27
C ASP A 39 2.06 20.10 -30.33
N ASP A 40 2.30 21.04 -29.43
CA ASP A 40 3.54 21.82 -29.36
C ASP A 40 4.34 21.60 -28.05
N TYR A 41 4.06 20.51 -27.34
CA TYR A 41 4.71 20.24 -26.06
C TYR A 41 5.14 18.77 -25.95
N LYS A 42 6.37 18.57 -25.46
CA LYS A 42 6.86 17.24 -25.12
C LYS A 42 7.77 17.29 -23.90
N GLU A 43 7.37 16.62 -22.84
CA GLU A 43 8.21 16.36 -21.68
C GLU A 43 8.57 14.87 -21.64
N THR A 44 9.86 14.57 -21.45
CA THR A 44 10.34 13.19 -21.27
C THR A 44 11.05 13.07 -19.94
N ILE A 45 10.48 12.28 -19.04
CA ILE A 45 10.92 12.11 -17.66
C ILE A 45 11.56 10.72 -17.53
N PRO A 46 12.89 10.62 -17.37
CA PRO A 46 13.53 9.34 -17.04
C PRO A 46 13.04 8.80 -15.69
N LEU A 47 12.63 7.54 -15.61
CA LEU A 47 12.16 6.96 -14.35
C LEU A 47 13.28 6.82 -13.30
N SER A 48 14.54 6.82 -13.75
CA SER A 48 15.71 6.92 -12.88
C SER A 48 15.84 8.29 -12.19
N SER A 49 15.17 9.34 -12.68
CA SER A 49 15.20 10.70 -12.11
C SER A 49 14.02 11.00 -11.17
N VAL A 50 12.98 10.16 -11.18
CA VAL A 50 11.78 10.29 -10.33
C VAL A 50 12.13 10.00 -8.87
N PHE A 51 11.78 10.90 -7.95
CA PHE A 51 12.08 10.74 -6.52
C PHE A 51 10.87 10.82 -5.58
N ASP A 52 9.73 11.27 -6.07
CA ASP A 52 8.47 11.23 -5.32
C ASP A 52 7.32 10.99 -6.30
N VAL A 53 6.33 10.22 -5.84
CA VAL A 53 5.06 10.00 -6.53
C VAL A 53 3.95 10.19 -5.52
N LYS A 54 2.94 10.98 -5.88
CA LYS A 54 1.75 11.22 -5.05
C LYS A 54 0.49 10.97 -5.88
N VAL A 55 -0.56 10.47 -5.24
CA VAL A 55 -1.88 10.21 -5.82
C VAL A 55 -2.91 10.93 -4.94
N GLY A 56 -4.01 11.45 -5.51
CA GLY A 56 -5.04 12.16 -4.73
C GLY A 56 -4.64 13.57 -4.28
N GLN A 57 -3.41 14.02 -4.56
CA GLN A 57 -2.92 15.32 -4.12
C GLN A 57 -2.66 16.23 -5.31
N VAL A 58 -3.58 17.18 -5.53
CA VAL A 58 -3.41 18.25 -6.50
C VAL A 58 -2.43 19.29 -5.94
N PRO A 59 -1.34 19.63 -6.65
CA PRO A 59 -0.46 20.72 -6.24
C PRO A 59 -1.21 22.05 -6.09
N PRO A 60 -0.91 22.91 -5.10
CA PRO A 60 -1.65 24.15 -4.87
C PRO A 60 -1.71 25.08 -6.09
N GLU A 61 -0.64 25.11 -6.88
CA GLU A 61 -0.54 25.87 -8.14
C GLU A 61 -1.47 25.35 -9.25
N MET A 62 -2.05 24.16 -9.07
CA MET A 62 -2.96 23.48 -10.00
C MET A 62 -4.38 23.37 -9.43
N ALA A 63 -4.62 23.90 -8.23
CA ALA A 63 -5.93 23.89 -7.60
C ALA A 63 -6.94 24.63 -8.50
N GLY A 64 -8.01 23.94 -8.92
CA GLY A 64 -9.04 24.47 -9.83
C GLY A 64 -8.99 23.92 -11.26
N TYR A 65 -7.90 23.26 -11.67
CA TYR A 65 -7.81 22.60 -12.99
C TYR A 65 -8.09 21.10 -12.94
N PHE A 66 -7.80 20.46 -11.81
CA PHE A 66 -7.86 19.01 -11.61
C PHE A 66 -8.58 18.66 -10.30
N ASN A 67 -9.25 17.50 -10.29
CA ASN A 67 -9.90 16.94 -9.11
C ASN A 67 -9.06 15.84 -8.44
N ASP A 68 -8.50 14.94 -9.24
CA ASP A 68 -7.56 13.90 -8.80
C ASP A 68 -6.38 13.80 -9.78
N THR A 69 -5.17 13.60 -9.25
CA THR A 69 -3.95 13.55 -10.05
C THR A 69 -2.95 12.52 -9.52
N VAL A 70 -2.16 11.98 -10.46
CA VAL A 70 -0.86 11.37 -10.17
C VAL A 70 0.22 12.42 -10.41
N THR A 71 0.84 12.87 -9.33
CA THR A 71 1.94 13.82 -9.37
C THR A 71 3.27 13.06 -9.33
N VAL A 72 4.14 13.34 -10.30
CA VAL A 72 5.48 12.76 -10.45
C VAL A 72 6.52 13.87 -10.27
N ALA A 73 7.29 13.80 -9.19
CA ALA A 73 8.41 14.71 -8.95
C ALA A 73 9.73 14.07 -9.37
N TYR A 74 10.52 14.81 -10.14
CA TYR A 74 11.74 14.31 -10.74
C TYR A 74 12.85 15.36 -10.74
N ARG A 75 14.10 14.92 -10.83
CA ARG A 75 15.27 15.80 -10.90
C ARG A 75 16.21 15.35 -12.01
N THR A 76 16.33 16.16 -13.05
CA THR A 76 17.38 16.04 -14.06
C THR A 76 18.57 16.92 -13.67
N ASP A 77 19.70 16.78 -14.34
CA ASP A 77 20.94 17.50 -14.02
C ASP A 77 20.74 19.02 -13.95
N ASP A 78 19.83 19.56 -14.76
CA ASP A 78 19.61 21.00 -14.89
C ASP A 78 18.36 21.54 -14.17
N ARG A 79 17.47 20.68 -13.65
CA ARG A 79 16.21 21.15 -13.04
C ARG A 79 15.50 20.12 -12.17
N ARG A 80 14.75 20.64 -11.18
CA ARG A 80 13.69 19.89 -10.48
C ARG A 80 12.37 20.18 -11.18
N GLY A 81 11.62 19.14 -11.51
CA GLY A 81 10.33 19.24 -12.18
C GLY A 81 9.24 18.50 -11.41
N VAL A 82 8.00 18.94 -11.62
CA VAL A 82 6.80 18.27 -11.16
C VAL A 82 5.85 18.18 -12.34
N ALA A 83 5.40 16.97 -12.66
CA ALA A 83 4.34 16.75 -13.62
C ALA A 83 3.12 16.18 -12.90
N ALA A 84 1.92 16.59 -13.30
CA ALA A 84 0.67 16.07 -12.79
C ALA A 84 -0.15 15.51 -13.95
N ILE A 85 -0.70 14.33 -13.78
CA ILE A 85 -1.54 13.66 -14.76
C ILE A 85 -2.94 13.58 -14.16
N GLU A 86 -3.92 14.14 -14.84
CA GLU A 86 -5.33 14.05 -14.45
C GLU A 86 -5.90 12.68 -14.83
N GLY A 87 -6.75 12.15 -13.97
CA GLY A 87 -7.56 10.98 -14.27
C GLY A 87 -8.87 10.99 -13.48
N ASN A 88 -9.76 10.07 -13.84
CA ASN A 88 -10.85 9.67 -12.95
C ASN A 88 -10.37 8.54 -12.03
N ASP A 89 -11.06 8.34 -10.91
CA ASP A 89 -10.64 7.47 -9.79
C ASP A 89 -10.17 6.08 -10.23
N THR A 90 -10.86 5.44 -11.18
CA THR A 90 -10.49 4.08 -11.63
C THR A 90 -9.27 4.07 -12.56
N ASN A 91 -9.13 5.04 -13.47
CA ASN A 91 -8.00 5.06 -14.40
C ASN A 91 -6.72 5.56 -13.73
N ILE A 92 -6.85 6.48 -12.78
CA ILE A 92 -5.72 7.04 -12.06
C ILE A 92 -5.09 6.01 -11.12
N ASP A 93 -5.89 5.18 -10.44
CA ASP A 93 -5.40 4.07 -9.62
C ASP A 93 -4.63 3.04 -10.45
N ARG A 94 -5.16 2.67 -11.62
CA ARG A 94 -4.49 1.74 -12.55
C ARG A 94 -3.16 2.31 -13.03
N PHE A 95 -3.14 3.57 -13.45
CA PHE A 95 -1.90 4.23 -13.90
C PHE A 95 -0.87 4.32 -12.76
N ALA A 96 -1.30 4.74 -11.57
CA ALA A 96 -0.44 4.80 -10.39
C ALA A 96 0.17 3.42 -10.09
N THR A 97 -0.64 2.37 -10.09
CA THR A 97 -0.17 0.98 -9.90
C THR A 97 0.92 0.63 -10.91
N VAL A 98 0.67 0.86 -12.20
CA VAL A 98 1.66 0.55 -13.25
C VAL A 98 2.93 1.37 -13.05
N LEU A 99 2.82 2.66 -12.72
CA LEU A 99 3.97 3.52 -12.45
C LEU A 99 4.82 3.01 -11.27
N PHE A 100 4.19 2.66 -10.14
CA PHE A 100 4.89 2.09 -8.99
C PHE A 100 5.55 0.75 -9.33
N LYS A 101 4.89 -0.11 -10.10
CA LYS A 101 5.47 -1.38 -10.58
C LYS A 101 6.74 -1.16 -11.38
N VAL A 102 6.72 -0.21 -12.32
CA VAL A 102 7.91 0.09 -13.11
C VAL A 102 9.04 0.67 -12.26
N LEU A 103 8.72 1.49 -11.26
CA LEU A 103 9.72 2.12 -10.39
C LEU A 103 10.35 1.14 -9.37
N LEU A 104 9.58 0.14 -8.92
CA LEU A 104 9.94 -0.70 -7.76
C LEU A 104 10.27 -2.15 -8.12
N ASN A 105 9.63 -2.76 -9.12
CA ASN A 105 9.80 -4.19 -9.38
C ASN A 105 11.22 -4.51 -9.84
N GLY A 106 11.79 -5.58 -9.29
CA GLY A 106 13.16 -5.99 -9.57
C GLY A 106 14.23 -5.22 -8.79
N THR A 107 13.85 -4.21 -8.01
CA THR A 107 14.83 -3.46 -7.21
C THR A 107 15.31 -4.27 -6.01
N LYS A 108 16.59 -4.11 -5.65
CA LYS A 108 17.20 -4.78 -4.50
C LYS A 108 16.80 -4.07 -3.21
N ALA A 109 16.43 -4.87 -2.21
CA ALA A 109 16.11 -4.43 -0.87
C ALA A 109 16.93 -5.22 0.16
N LEU A 110 17.19 -4.60 1.31
CA LEU A 110 17.53 -5.28 2.55
C LEU A 110 16.26 -5.41 3.38
N VAL A 111 15.96 -6.63 3.81
CA VAL A 111 14.74 -6.96 4.54
C VAL A 111 15.10 -7.62 5.87
N ARG A 112 14.45 -7.16 6.94
CA ARG A 112 14.34 -7.90 8.21
C ARG A 112 12.87 -8.21 8.41
N HIS A 113 12.53 -9.49 8.34
CA HIS A 113 11.18 -9.98 8.50
C HIS A 113 11.22 -11.39 9.11
N PRO A 114 10.51 -11.61 10.24
CA PRO A 114 9.90 -10.60 11.10
C PRO A 114 10.94 -9.76 11.87
N ALA A 115 10.67 -8.49 12.15
CA ALA A 115 11.44 -7.67 13.09
C ALA A 115 10.76 -7.59 14.47
N LYS A 116 9.43 -7.72 14.51
CA LYS A 116 8.63 -7.92 15.73
C LYS A 116 7.49 -8.89 15.46
N VAL A 117 7.09 -9.65 16.47
CA VAL A 117 5.90 -10.51 16.48
C VAL A 117 5.11 -10.23 17.76
N GLY A 118 3.83 -9.87 17.63
CA GLY A 118 2.97 -9.50 18.76
C GLY A 118 3.57 -8.36 19.61
N GLY A 119 4.21 -7.39 18.96
CA GLY A 119 4.87 -6.26 19.61
C GLY A 119 6.26 -6.54 20.20
N ARG A 120 6.66 -7.81 20.35
CA ARG A 120 7.99 -8.20 20.86
C ARG A 120 9.03 -8.20 19.75
N VAL A 121 10.20 -7.61 20.00
CA VAL A 121 11.33 -7.67 19.08
C VAL A 121 11.83 -9.11 19.01
N VAL A 122 12.09 -9.58 17.80
CA VAL A 122 12.67 -10.90 17.54
C VAL A 122 14.05 -10.73 16.90
N GLU A 123 14.96 -11.64 17.22
CA GLU A 123 16.26 -11.69 16.56
C GLU A 123 16.10 -12.33 15.19
N THR A 124 16.26 -11.52 14.15
CA THR A 124 16.12 -11.97 12.77
C THR A 124 17.17 -11.30 11.91
N ASP A 125 17.84 -12.12 11.11
CA ASP A 125 18.87 -11.69 10.20
C ASP A 125 18.33 -10.76 9.12
N VAL A 126 19.23 -9.92 8.60
CA VAL A 126 18.91 -9.10 7.44
C VAL A 126 19.30 -9.86 6.19
N HIS A 127 18.38 -9.96 5.24
CA HIS A 127 18.62 -10.59 3.95
C HIS A 127 18.51 -9.60 2.80
N LYS A 128 19.24 -9.89 1.73
CA LYS A 128 18.99 -9.26 0.43
C LYS A 128 17.77 -9.93 -0.19
N ALA A 129 16.86 -9.13 -0.70
CA ALA A 129 15.70 -9.60 -1.45
C ALA A 129 15.51 -8.74 -2.71
N ARG A 130 14.75 -9.27 -3.66
CA ARG A 130 14.20 -8.54 -4.79
C ARG A 130 12.76 -8.21 -4.48
N LEU A 131 12.40 -6.93 -4.60
CA LEU A 131 11.04 -6.46 -4.42
C LEU A 131 10.24 -6.69 -5.71
N ASP A 132 9.03 -7.23 -5.57
CA ASP A 132 7.98 -7.16 -6.58
C ASP A 132 6.72 -6.57 -5.95
N VAL A 133 6.08 -5.63 -6.64
CA VAL A 133 4.81 -5.03 -6.19
C VAL A 133 3.69 -5.40 -7.16
N THR A 134 2.53 -5.70 -6.58
CA THR A 134 1.25 -5.86 -7.27
C THR A 134 0.24 -4.92 -6.63
N GLN A 135 -0.96 -4.76 -7.24
CA GLN A 135 -1.96 -3.79 -6.77
C GLN A 135 -2.24 -3.86 -5.26
N GLY A 136 -2.26 -5.07 -4.69
CA GLY A 136 -2.59 -5.27 -3.27
C GLY A 136 -1.46 -5.88 -2.42
N ALA A 137 -0.28 -6.16 -2.97
CA ALA A 137 0.74 -6.89 -2.22
C ALA A 137 2.18 -6.49 -2.54
N LEU A 138 3.06 -6.76 -1.59
CA LEU A 138 4.51 -6.71 -1.75
C LEU A 138 5.09 -8.11 -1.60
N SER A 139 5.85 -8.58 -2.57
CA SER A 139 6.58 -9.83 -2.51
C SER A 139 8.07 -9.58 -2.44
N PHE A 140 8.74 -10.30 -1.54
CA PHE A 140 10.18 -10.24 -1.34
C PHE A 140 10.77 -11.60 -1.67
N GLU A 141 11.50 -11.67 -2.78
CA GLU A 141 12.02 -12.92 -3.34
C GLU A 141 13.55 -12.98 -3.26
N GLY A 142 14.11 -14.19 -3.35
CA GLY A 142 15.55 -14.41 -3.40
C GLY A 142 16.28 -14.26 -2.05
N CYS A 143 15.54 -14.11 -0.94
CA CYS A 143 16.02 -14.32 0.42
C CYS A 143 15.79 -15.79 0.84
N PRO A 144 16.43 -16.27 1.93
CA PRO A 144 16.27 -17.65 2.40
C PRO A 144 14.81 -18.06 2.65
N GLU A 145 14.02 -17.13 3.20
CA GLU A 145 12.59 -17.27 3.42
C GLU A 145 11.85 -16.16 2.65
N PRO A 146 11.39 -16.42 1.42
CA PRO A 146 10.56 -15.48 0.67
C PRO A 146 9.22 -15.27 1.37
N PHE A 147 8.72 -14.04 1.35
CA PHE A 147 7.45 -13.70 1.98
C PHE A 147 6.67 -12.69 1.14
N THR A 148 5.35 -12.69 1.31
CA THR A 148 4.44 -11.74 0.67
C THR A 148 3.58 -11.06 1.73
N VAL A 149 3.45 -9.75 1.62
CA VAL A 149 2.64 -8.91 2.51
C VAL A 149 1.42 -8.45 1.73
N ASP A 150 0.24 -8.84 2.20
CA ASP A 150 -1.01 -8.21 1.78
C ASP A 150 -1.08 -6.79 2.37
N LEU A 151 -1.14 -5.79 1.50
CA LEU A 151 -1.20 -4.39 1.88
C LEU A 151 -2.52 -4.04 2.58
N ARG A 152 -3.58 -4.84 2.40
CA ARG A 152 -4.83 -4.73 3.16
C ARG A 152 -4.71 -5.18 4.60
N ALA A 153 -3.68 -5.97 4.92
CA ALA A 153 -3.40 -6.39 6.28
C ALA A 153 -2.46 -5.41 7.01
N VAL A 154 -1.97 -4.37 6.33
CA VAL A 154 -1.07 -3.37 6.94
C VAL A 154 -1.86 -2.47 7.88
N VAL A 155 -1.34 -2.27 9.09
CA VAL A 155 -1.99 -1.49 10.15
C VAL A 155 -1.18 -0.27 10.58
N SER A 156 0.11 -0.21 10.23
CA SER A 156 0.96 0.95 10.51
C SER A 156 2.14 0.99 9.54
N VAL A 157 2.54 2.21 9.15
CA VAL A 157 3.65 2.46 8.24
C VAL A 157 4.46 3.66 8.72
N GLU A 158 5.71 3.40 9.11
CA GLU A 158 6.62 4.40 9.64
C GLU A 158 7.89 4.46 8.81
N ARG A 159 8.47 5.66 8.75
CA ARG A 159 9.83 5.85 8.24
C ARG A 159 10.77 5.94 9.44
N ALA A 160 11.80 5.12 9.45
CA ALA A 160 12.80 5.10 10.51
C ALA A 160 14.21 5.22 9.93
N GLN A 161 15.18 5.55 10.80
CA GLN A 161 16.60 5.36 10.52
C GLN A 161 17.05 4.06 11.21
N ARG A 162 17.56 3.11 10.43
CA ARG A 162 18.05 1.83 10.94
C ARG A 162 19.29 1.40 10.20
N ASP A 163 20.15 0.68 10.89
CA ASP A 163 21.23 -0.08 10.28
C ASP A 163 20.70 -1.48 9.94
N LEU A 164 20.83 -1.85 8.67
CA LEU A 164 20.47 -3.15 8.14
C LEU A 164 21.71 -3.92 7.64
N GLY A 165 22.89 -3.62 8.20
CA GLY A 165 24.15 -4.32 7.91
C GLY A 165 25.11 -3.57 6.98
N ASP A 166 24.77 -2.34 6.59
CA ASP A 166 25.59 -1.49 5.71
C ASP A 166 25.41 0.00 6.04
N GLY A 167 25.22 0.27 7.33
CA GLY A 167 25.14 1.61 7.88
C GLY A 167 23.70 2.11 8.06
N THR A 168 23.57 3.11 8.94
CA THR A 168 22.30 3.77 9.21
C THR A 168 21.75 4.46 7.98
N ARG A 169 20.55 4.05 7.57
CA ARG A 169 19.86 4.63 6.42
C ARG A 169 18.35 4.70 6.65
N PRO A 170 17.61 5.43 5.79
CA PRO A 170 16.16 5.40 5.81
C PRO A 170 15.63 4.00 5.49
N VAL A 171 14.75 3.50 6.34
CA VAL A 171 13.99 2.26 6.16
C VAL A 171 12.49 2.54 6.26
N ILE A 172 11.70 1.73 5.58
CA ILE A 172 10.26 1.65 5.85
C ILE A 172 10.04 0.52 6.85
N SER A 173 9.44 0.84 7.99
CA SER A 173 8.98 -0.13 8.97
C SER A 173 7.46 -0.18 8.87
N PHE A 174 6.90 -1.33 8.53
CA PHE A 174 5.45 -1.49 8.47
C PHE A 174 5.00 -2.68 9.29
N ARG A 175 3.86 -2.53 9.96
CA ARG A 175 3.20 -3.58 10.73
C ARG A 175 2.02 -4.10 9.91
N HIS A 176 1.87 -5.41 9.84
CA HIS A 176 0.78 -6.08 9.17
C HIS A 176 0.31 -7.28 9.98
N ILE A 177 -0.94 -7.71 9.77
CA ILE A 177 -1.48 -8.90 10.38
C ILE A 177 -1.17 -10.11 9.50
N ASP A 178 -0.44 -11.07 10.06
CA ASP A 178 -0.06 -12.33 9.42
C ASP A 178 -0.53 -13.49 10.28
N ASP A 179 -1.39 -14.36 9.74
CA ASP A 179 -2.08 -15.42 10.48
C ASP A 179 -2.65 -14.97 11.84
N GLY A 180 -3.29 -13.80 11.81
CA GLY A 180 -3.86 -13.16 13.00
C GLY A 180 -2.83 -12.43 13.86
N THR A 181 -1.55 -12.75 13.79
CA THR A 181 -0.53 -12.11 14.63
C THR A 181 -0.01 -10.82 14.00
N ALA A 182 0.18 -9.76 14.80
CA ALA A 182 0.81 -8.54 14.33
C ALA A 182 2.32 -8.77 14.09
N VAL A 183 2.76 -8.67 12.85
CA VAL A 183 4.15 -8.81 12.41
C VAL A 183 4.68 -7.47 11.90
N THR A 184 5.88 -7.08 12.34
CA THR A 184 6.57 -5.89 11.82
C THR A 184 7.68 -6.30 10.86
N SER A 185 7.71 -5.70 9.67
CA SER A 185 8.79 -5.85 8.69
C SER A 185 9.57 -4.54 8.56
N GLN A 186 10.88 -4.64 8.34
CA GLN A 186 11.74 -3.48 8.03
C GLN A 186 12.39 -3.66 6.66
N VAL A 187 12.28 -2.65 5.82
CA VAL A 187 12.77 -2.68 4.43
C VAL A 187 13.60 -1.45 4.14
N GLY A 188 14.87 -1.66 3.80
CA GLY A 188 15.78 -0.65 3.28
C GLY A 188 16.02 -0.85 1.79
N MET A 189 15.71 0.15 0.96
CA MET A 189 15.99 0.09 -0.48
C MET A 189 17.43 0.51 -0.78
N SER A 190 17.91 0.20 -1.99
CA SER A 190 19.24 0.60 -2.47
C SER A 190 19.49 2.11 -2.54
N SER A 191 18.45 2.93 -2.42
CA SER A 191 18.57 4.39 -2.33
C SER A 191 17.43 5.00 -1.53
N GLY A 192 17.67 6.14 -0.88
CA GLY A 192 16.62 6.88 -0.17
C GLY A 192 15.46 7.32 -1.07
N ARG A 193 15.72 7.47 -2.37
CA ARG A 193 14.73 7.70 -3.44
C ARG A 193 13.74 6.54 -3.53
N LEU A 194 14.24 5.32 -3.69
CA LEU A 194 13.40 4.12 -3.76
C LEU A 194 12.72 3.83 -2.42
N THR A 195 13.39 4.07 -1.29
CA THR A 195 12.73 3.97 0.04
C THR A 195 11.54 4.92 0.13
N ASN A 196 11.67 6.15 -0.38
CA ASN A 196 10.57 7.10 -0.41
C ASN A 196 9.41 6.59 -1.28
N ILE A 197 9.70 6.15 -2.50
CA ILE A 197 8.69 5.64 -3.45
C ILE A 197 7.97 4.41 -2.89
N LEU A 198 8.69 3.46 -2.28
CA LEU A 198 8.09 2.32 -1.60
C LEU A 198 7.15 2.77 -0.46
N GLY A 199 7.62 3.71 0.36
CA GLY A 199 6.80 4.27 1.44
C GLY A 199 5.56 5.03 0.94
N ARG A 200 5.60 5.63 -0.26
CA ARG A 200 4.42 6.22 -0.91
C ARG A 200 3.45 5.13 -1.35
N TYR A 201 3.95 4.06 -1.96
CA TYR A 201 3.13 2.97 -2.42
C TYR A 201 2.38 2.26 -1.28
N ILE A 202 3.09 1.91 -0.20
CA ILE A 202 2.46 1.26 0.96
C ILE A 202 1.42 2.18 1.59
N ARG A 203 1.71 3.48 1.73
CA ARG A 203 0.75 4.44 2.31
C ARG A 203 -0.48 4.66 1.45
N LEU A 204 -0.34 4.65 0.13
CA LEU A 204 -1.47 4.73 -0.79
C LEU A 204 -2.44 3.57 -0.51
N ARG A 205 -1.91 2.33 -0.55
CA ARG A 205 -2.71 1.12 -0.33
C ARG A 205 -3.25 0.95 1.09
N TYR A 206 -2.49 1.42 2.07
CA TYR A 206 -2.92 1.46 3.47
C TYR A 206 -4.01 2.50 3.72
N ALA A 207 -3.94 3.68 3.07
CA ALA A 207 -4.93 4.74 3.25
C ALA A 207 -6.31 4.31 2.73
N ASP A 208 -6.36 3.69 1.54
CA ASP A 208 -7.59 3.12 0.97
C ASP A 208 -8.29 2.20 2.00
N VAL A 209 -7.51 1.33 2.65
CA VAL A 209 -8.01 0.38 3.65
C VAL A 209 -8.39 1.08 4.96
N LYS A 210 -7.64 2.11 5.37
CA LYS A 210 -7.93 2.86 6.59
C LYS A 210 -9.24 3.65 6.49
N GLU A 211 -9.50 4.28 5.34
CA GLU A 211 -10.79 4.96 5.09
C GLU A 211 -11.94 3.96 5.16
N GLU A 212 -11.82 2.79 4.50
CA GLU A 212 -12.82 1.72 4.61
C GLU A 212 -13.05 1.23 6.05
N LEU A 213 -12.06 1.36 6.93
CA LEU A 213 -12.12 0.96 8.34
C LEU A 213 -12.71 2.05 9.24
N GLU A 214 -12.50 3.33 8.93
CA GLU A 214 -13.07 4.46 9.68
C GLU A 214 -14.60 4.51 9.57
N ASP A 215 -15.16 4.02 8.46
CA ASP A 215 -16.60 3.92 8.24
C ASP A 215 -17.28 2.76 9.00
N VAL A 216 -16.50 1.91 9.68
CA VAL A 216 -17.02 0.75 10.41
C VAL A 216 -17.29 1.12 11.87
N GLU A 217 -18.57 1.22 12.23
CA GLU A 217 -19.02 1.38 13.61
C GLU A 217 -19.46 0.04 14.20
N LEU A 218 -18.69 -0.50 15.15
CA LEU A 218 -19.01 -1.77 15.81
C LEU A 218 -19.59 -1.56 17.21
N GLY A 219 -20.69 -2.26 17.48
CA GLY A 219 -21.21 -2.45 18.83
C GLY A 219 -20.33 -3.36 19.69
N GLU A 220 -20.66 -3.45 20.98
CA GLU A 220 -19.93 -4.31 21.93
C GLU A 220 -20.04 -5.80 21.56
N GLU A 221 -21.24 -6.28 21.23
CA GLU A 221 -21.46 -7.68 20.83
C GLU A 221 -20.73 -8.04 19.52
N GLU A 222 -20.70 -7.14 18.55
CA GLU A 222 -19.99 -7.34 17.27
C GLU A 222 -18.48 -7.40 17.49
N THR A 223 -17.97 -6.52 18.36
CA THR A 223 -16.57 -6.54 18.79
C THR A 223 -16.24 -7.87 19.49
N GLU A 224 -17.11 -8.35 20.38
CA GLU A 224 -16.94 -9.62 21.08
C GLU A 224 -16.90 -10.79 20.10
N VAL A 225 -17.82 -10.83 19.12
CA VAL A 225 -17.85 -11.87 18.08
C VAL A 225 -16.58 -11.86 17.23
N LEU A 226 -16.07 -10.68 16.83
CA LEU A 226 -14.84 -10.58 16.06
C LEU A 226 -13.60 -11.03 16.87
N VAL A 227 -13.52 -10.66 18.16
CA VAL A 227 -12.43 -11.09 19.06
C VAL A 227 -12.51 -12.60 19.34
N ALA A 228 -13.72 -13.14 19.47
CA ALA A 228 -13.94 -14.58 19.60
C ALA A 228 -13.52 -15.30 18.32
N ALA A 229 -13.90 -14.80 17.13
CA ALA A 229 -13.45 -15.35 15.84
C ALA A 229 -11.94 -15.28 15.63
N TYR A 230 -11.28 -14.29 16.23
CA TYR A 230 -9.83 -14.17 16.23
C TYR A 230 -9.15 -15.20 17.15
N SER A 231 -9.72 -15.42 18.34
CA SER A 231 -9.12 -16.25 19.39
C SER A 231 -9.51 -17.72 19.27
N ALA A 232 -10.64 -18.01 18.63
CA ALA A 232 -11.14 -19.34 18.34
C ALA A 232 -10.28 -19.97 17.25
N GLY A 233 -9.65 -21.11 17.56
CA GLY A 233 -9.03 -21.95 16.54
C GLY A 233 -10.07 -22.50 15.56
N PRO A 234 -9.66 -23.05 14.41
CA PRO A 234 -10.56 -23.48 13.31
C PRO A 234 -11.66 -24.47 13.71
N SER A 235 -11.48 -25.17 14.83
CA SER A 235 -12.40 -26.20 15.33
C SER A 235 -13.35 -25.73 16.45
N VAL A 236 -13.28 -24.46 16.86
CA VAL A 236 -14.05 -23.94 17.99
C VAL A 236 -15.31 -23.23 17.48
N SER A 237 -16.47 -23.71 17.92
CA SER A 237 -17.76 -23.08 17.61
C SER A 237 -17.90 -21.76 18.35
N LEU A 238 -18.14 -20.66 17.63
CA LEU A 238 -18.30 -19.32 18.22
C LEU A 238 -19.41 -19.27 19.26
N SER A 239 -20.53 -19.98 19.03
CA SER A 239 -21.64 -20.12 19.98
C SER A 239 -21.28 -20.74 21.34
N LYS A 240 -20.08 -21.29 21.49
CA LYS A 240 -19.54 -21.81 22.76
C LYS A 240 -18.55 -20.85 23.42
N VAL A 241 -18.11 -19.81 22.70
CA VAL A 241 -17.11 -18.84 23.12
C VAL A 241 -17.76 -17.54 23.56
N VAL A 242 -18.76 -17.09 22.82
CA VAL A 242 -19.54 -15.88 23.15
C VAL A 242 -20.82 -16.25 23.89
N ASP A 243 -21.20 -15.45 24.88
CA ASP A 243 -22.45 -15.64 25.64
C ASP A 243 -23.61 -14.91 24.97
N ILE A 244 -23.89 -15.28 23.72
CA ILE A 244 -24.89 -14.64 22.86
C ILE A 244 -25.91 -15.68 22.40
N GLU A 245 -27.21 -15.33 22.47
CA GLU A 245 -28.29 -16.20 22.02
C GLU A 245 -28.12 -16.61 20.54
N PRO A 246 -28.41 -17.86 20.13
CA PRO A 246 -28.09 -18.34 18.78
C PRO A 246 -28.67 -17.50 17.64
N GLN A 247 -29.91 -17.01 17.79
CA GLN A 247 -30.57 -16.17 16.81
C GLN A 247 -29.87 -14.81 16.69
N ARG A 248 -29.50 -14.22 17.83
CA ARG A 248 -28.77 -12.95 17.89
C ARG A 248 -27.38 -13.09 17.29
N LEU A 249 -26.65 -14.16 17.64
CA LEU A 249 -25.33 -14.46 17.07
C LEU A 249 -25.40 -14.60 15.54
N THR A 250 -26.43 -15.26 15.02
CA THR A 250 -26.63 -15.38 13.57
C THR A 250 -26.83 -14.02 12.90
N MET A 251 -27.58 -13.11 13.52
CA MET A 251 -27.75 -11.74 13.00
C MET A 251 -26.44 -10.96 12.99
N LEU A 252 -25.65 -11.06 14.07
CA LEU A 252 -24.35 -10.40 14.17
C LEU A 252 -23.36 -10.94 13.13
N LEU A 253 -23.29 -12.26 12.95
CA LEU A 253 -22.42 -12.87 11.93
C LEU A 253 -22.77 -12.40 10.53
N ASN A 254 -24.07 -12.34 10.18
CA ASN A 254 -24.50 -11.84 8.88
C ASN A 254 -24.14 -10.35 8.68
N GLY A 255 -24.36 -9.49 9.69
CA GLY A 255 -23.97 -8.08 9.62
C GLY A 255 -22.46 -7.90 9.40
N LEU A 256 -21.66 -8.65 10.16
CA LEU A 256 -20.20 -8.64 10.03
C LEU A 256 -19.70 -9.21 8.67
N ILE A 257 -20.44 -10.14 8.07
CA ILE A 257 -20.16 -10.61 6.70
C ILE A 257 -20.53 -9.52 5.67
N ASP A 258 -21.68 -8.87 5.83
CA ASP A 258 -22.13 -7.80 4.94
C ASP A 258 -21.19 -6.59 4.97
N GLU A 259 -20.59 -6.28 6.13
CA GLU A 259 -19.55 -5.26 6.28
C GLU A 259 -18.15 -5.70 5.77
N GLY A 260 -18.02 -6.96 5.34
CA GLY A 260 -16.79 -7.54 4.83
C GLY A 260 -15.72 -7.80 5.89
N LEU A 261 -16.11 -7.94 7.16
CA LEU A 261 -15.21 -8.24 8.30
C LEU A 261 -15.06 -9.75 8.54
N LEU A 262 -16.10 -10.50 8.22
CA LEU A 262 -16.11 -11.96 8.20
C LEU A 262 -16.36 -12.47 6.78
N VAL A 263 -15.97 -13.71 6.54
CA VAL A 263 -16.28 -14.45 5.32
C VAL A 263 -16.57 -15.90 5.66
N ASP A 264 -17.63 -16.44 5.08
CA ASP A 264 -17.91 -17.88 5.17
C ASP A 264 -17.02 -18.66 4.20
N THR A 265 -16.39 -19.70 4.74
CA THR A 265 -15.58 -20.66 3.98
C THR A 265 -16.08 -22.07 4.25
N ASP A 266 -15.63 -23.03 3.46
CA ASP A 266 -15.94 -24.46 3.70
C ASP A 266 -15.45 -24.95 5.08
N GLU A 267 -14.52 -24.23 5.70
CA GLU A 267 -13.97 -24.49 7.04
C GLU A 267 -14.68 -23.69 8.15
N GLY A 268 -15.77 -22.99 7.82
CA GLY A 268 -16.52 -22.11 8.73
C GLY A 268 -16.25 -20.62 8.50
N THR A 269 -16.87 -19.79 9.34
CA THR A 269 -16.75 -18.34 9.28
C THR A 269 -15.37 -17.89 9.78
N LYS A 270 -14.67 -17.10 8.98
CA LYS A 270 -13.31 -16.60 9.27
C LYS A 270 -13.24 -15.08 9.15
N LEU A 271 -12.28 -14.48 9.85
CA LEU A 271 -11.96 -13.06 9.67
C LEU A 271 -11.41 -12.80 8.27
N THR A 272 -11.86 -11.72 7.65
CA THR A 272 -11.21 -11.15 6.47
C THR A 272 -9.92 -10.42 6.87
N ALA A 273 -9.16 -9.91 5.89
CA ALA A 273 -8.03 -9.02 6.18
C ALA A 273 -8.51 -7.77 6.96
N LYS A 274 -9.64 -7.18 6.54
CA LYS A 274 -10.27 -6.02 7.19
C LYS A 274 -10.66 -6.34 8.65
N GLY A 275 -11.36 -7.45 8.88
CA GLY A 275 -11.73 -7.89 10.22
C GLY A 275 -10.51 -8.14 11.13
N ARG A 276 -9.45 -8.76 10.60
CA ARG A 276 -8.19 -8.97 11.34
C ARG A 276 -7.52 -7.66 11.76
N VAL A 277 -7.55 -6.64 10.90
CA VAL A 277 -6.99 -5.31 11.23
C VAL A 277 -7.76 -4.66 12.38
N ILE A 278 -9.10 -4.65 12.33
CA ILE A 278 -9.95 -4.08 13.37
C ILE A 278 -9.68 -4.76 14.72
N VAL A 279 -9.71 -6.10 14.74
CA VAL A 279 -9.47 -6.86 15.97
C VAL A 279 -8.08 -6.61 16.51
N GLY A 280 -7.06 -6.60 15.63
CA GLY A 280 -5.67 -6.32 16.02
C GLY A 280 -5.51 -4.96 16.70
N GLN A 281 -6.13 -3.90 16.16
CA GLN A 281 -6.14 -2.58 16.79
C GLN A 281 -6.85 -2.59 18.15
N ARG A 282 -7.95 -3.31 18.28
CA ARG A 282 -8.74 -3.36 19.52
C ARG A 282 -8.03 -4.11 20.64
N ILE A 283 -7.37 -5.23 20.33
CA ILE A 283 -6.60 -6.02 21.30
C ILE A 283 -5.40 -5.23 21.85
N GLU A 284 -4.73 -4.43 21.03
CA GLU A 284 -3.61 -3.59 21.51
C GLU A 284 -4.08 -2.50 22.49
N ASN A 285 -5.24 -1.86 22.24
CA ASN A 285 -5.80 -0.84 23.14
C ASN A 285 -6.16 -1.38 24.53
N VAL A 286 -6.40 -2.68 24.67
CA VAL A 286 -6.68 -3.34 25.96
C VAL A 286 -5.39 -3.68 26.73
N ASN A 287 -4.25 -3.78 26.03
CA ASN A 287 -2.95 -4.12 26.62
C ASN A 287 -2.08 -2.90 26.95
N THR A 288 -2.64 -1.69 26.92
CA THR A 288 -1.96 -0.42 27.25
C THR A 288 -2.56 0.16 28.53
#